data_AF-A0A6N7LJ24-F1
#
_entry.id   AF-A0A6N7LJ24-F1
#
_cell.length_a   1.000
_cell.length_b   1.000
_cell.length_c   1.000
_cell.angle_alpha   90.00
_cell.angle_beta   90.00
_cell.angle_gamma   90.00
#
_symmetry.space_group_name_H-M   'P 1'
#
loop_
_entity.id
_entity.type
_entity.pdbx_description
1 polymer ?
#
loop_
_entity_poly.entity_id
_entity_poly.type
_entity_poly.pdbx_seq_one_letter_code
_entity_poly.pdbx_strand_id
1 'polypeptide(L)'
;MRRKTRVDRGPKGCEEAPAPLASPISWDDLSSEEQTALKRMNRGPGHVISQPVGERLVALGLAVERHNGIGISRQGRELVITVLLSAREGTRTEHDAS
;
A
#
# COMPACT_ATOMS: atom_id res chain seq x y z
N MET A 1 11.37 50.34 38.31
CA MET A 1 9.98 49.89 38.11
C MET A 1 9.76 49.61 36.61
N ARG A 2 9.36 48.38 36.24
CA ARG A 2 8.75 47.91 34.96
C ARG A 2 9.54 48.14 33.63
N ARG A 3 10.22 47.13 33.05
CA ARG A 3 9.75 46.04 32.13
C ARG A 3 9.20 46.58 30.79
N LYS A 4 9.50 46.08 29.58
CA LYS A 4 10.17 44.88 29.06
C LYS A 4 10.33 45.03 27.52
N THR A 5 11.52 44.72 27.01
CA THR A 5 11.88 44.03 25.75
C THR A 5 10.86 43.92 24.60
N ARG A 6 11.28 44.47 23.44
CA ARG A 6 10.93 44.05 22.07
C ARG A 6 11.28 42.56 21.91
N VAL A 7 10.29 41.70 21.69
CA VAL A 7 10.52 40.32 21.23
C VAL A 7 10.10 40.25 19.78
N ASP A 8 11.15 40.12 18.97
CA ASP A 8 11.17 39.65 17.60
C ASP A 8 10.40 38.33 17.48
N ARG A 9 9.35 38.28 16.66
CA ARG A 9 8.60 37.05 16.37
C ARG A 9 9.14 36.47 15.07
N GLY A 10 10.33 35.87 15.16
CA GLY A 10 10.81 34.85 14.23
C GLY A 10 10.04 33.53 14.39
N PRO A 11 10.33 32.53 13.54
CA PRO A 11 9.35 31.92 12.66
C PRO A 11 8.51 30.86 13.36
N LYS A 12 7.21 30.83 13.06
CA LYS A 12 6.45 29.60 13.19
C LYS A 12 6.85 28.74 12.00
N GLY A 13 7.86 27.91 12.20
CA GLY A 13 8.01 26.70 11.42
C GLY A 13 6.70 25.94 11.54
N CYS A 14 5.84 26.11 10.55
CA CYS A 14 4.85 25.10 10.26
C CYS A 14 5.68 23.98 9.64
N GLU A 15 6.07 23.08 10.54
CA GLU A 15 6.54 21.73 10.27
C GLU A 15 6.09 21.31 8.87
N GLU A 16 7.09 21.13 8.01
CA GLU A 16 6.98 20.48 6.72
C GLU A 16 6.13 19.22 6.93
N ALA A 17 4.84 19.31 6.60
CA ALA A 17 4.07 18.10 6.39
C ALA A 17 4.86 17.35 5.32
N PRO A 18 5.42 16.17 5.59
CA PRO A 18 5.99 15.40 4.51
C PRO A 18 4.82 15.19 3.57
N ALA A 19 4.89 15.83 2.40
CA ALA A 19 4.03 15.49 1.29
C ALA A 19 4.06 13.96 1.23
N PRO A 20 2.92 13.27 1.11
CA PRO A 20 2.99 11.88 0.75
C PRO A 20 3.51 11.84 -0.69
N LEU A 21 4.84 11.94 -0.84
CA LEU A 21 5.58 11.33 -1.92
C LEU A 21 5.51 9.82 -1.68
N ALA A 22 4.30 9.29 -1.59
CA ALA A 22 4.05 7.88 -1.63
C ALA A 22 4.29 7.50 -3.08
N SER A 23 5.56 7.25 -3.41
CA SER A 23 5.92 6.51 -4.60
C SER A 23 4.97 5.32 -4.71
N PRO A 24 4.43 5.03 -5.91
CA PRO A 24 3.52 3.93 -6.07
C PRO A 24 4.18 2.66 -5.53
N ILE A 25 3.55 2.02 -4.54
CA ILE A 25 4.07 0.80 -3.91
C ILE A 25 4.26 -0.26 -5.00
N SER A 26 5.50 -0.72 -5.18
CA SER A 26 5.82 -1.80 -6.10
C SER A 26 5.46 -3.15 -5.50
N TRP A 27 5.32 -4.16 -6.35
CA TRP A 27 5.12 -5.54 -5.90
C TRP A 27 6.29 -6.06 -5.04
N ASP A 28 7.51 -5.65 -5.40
CA ASP A 28 8.74 -6.09 -4.71
C ASP A 28 8.94 -5.41 -3.33
N ASP A 29 8.21 -4.34 -3.05
CA ASP A 29 8.21 -3.67 -1.74
C ASP A 29 7.38 -4.42 -0.69
N LEU A 30 6.60 -5.42 -1.13
CA LEU A 30 5.73 -6.23 -0.28
C LEU A 30 6.43 -7.51 0.15
N SER A 31 6.24 -7.88 1.42
CA SER A 31 6.63 -9.19 1.93
C SER A 31 5.84 -10.33 1.26
N SER A 32 6.38 -11.54 1.32
CA SER A 32 5.72 -12.74 0.77
C SER A 32 4.32 -12.98 1.36
N GLU A 33 4.10 -12.62 2.63
CA GLU A 33 2.80 -12.76 3.29
C GLU A 33 1.78 -11.74 2.73
N GLU A 34 2.18 -10.48 2.58
CA GLU A 34 1.37 -9.41 1.98
C GLU A 34 1.02 -9.69 0.51
N GLN A 35 2.00 -10.13 -0.28
CA GLN A 35 1.81 -10.57 -1.65
C GLN A 35 0.80 -11.72 -1.74
N THR A 36 0.93 -12.71 -0.84
CA THR A 36 0.01 -13.86 -0.78
C THR A 36 -1.39 -13.42 -0.38
N ALA A 37 -1.51 -12.50 0.58
CA ALA A 37 -2.78 -11.94 1.02
C ALA A 37 -3.49 -11.20 -0.14
N LEU A 38 -2.79 -10.35 -0.89
CA LEU A 38 -3.35 -9.67 -2.07
C LEU A 38 -3.82 -10.65 -3.15
N LYS A 39 -3.03 -11.69 -3.45
CA LYS A 39 -3.42 -12.75 -4.39
C LYS A 39 -4.69 -13.48 -3.92
N ARG A 40 -4.80 -13.78 -2.63
CA ARG A 40 -5.99 -14.41 -2.04
C ARG A 40 -7.21 -13.49 -2.11
N MET A 41 -7.09 -12.24 -1.66
CA MET A 41 -8.20 -11.29 -1.70
C MET A 41 -8.70 -11.02 -3.12
N ASN A 42 -7.83 -11.08 -4.13
CA ASN A 42 -8.23 -10.97 -5.54
C ASN A 42 -9.06 -12.17 -6.05
N ARG A 43 -8.93 -13.35 -5.42
CA ARG A 43 -9.70 -14.56 -5.80
C ARG A 43 -11.14 -14.53 -5.29
N GLY A 44 -11.43 -13.72 -4.28
CA GLY A 44 -12.76 -13.57 -3.72
C GLY A 44 -12.78 -13.55 -2.19
N PRO A 45 -13.98 -13.50 -1.60
CA PRO A 45 -14.17 -13.50 -0.15
C PRO A 45 -13.82 -14.86 0.50
N GLY A 46 -13.67 -14.87 1.83
CA GLY A 46 -13.54 -16.10 2.62
C GLY A 46 -12.10 -16.52 2.96
N HIS A 47 -11.11 -15.70 2.63
CA HIS A 47 -9.72 -15.93 3.03
C HIS A 47 -9.41 -15.25 4.36
N VAL A 48 -8.97 -16.03 5.34
CA VAL A 48 -8.44 -15.49 6.60
C VAL A 48 -7.08 -14.87 6.31
N ILE A 49 -6.96 -13.58 6.60
CA ILE A 49 -5.70 -12.83 6.59
C ILE A 49 -5.34 -12.52 8.04
N SER A 50 -4.05 -12.55 8.35
CA SER A 50 -3.58 -12.15 9.67
C SER A 50 -3.87 -10.66 9.84
N GLN A 51 -4.36 -10.29 11.03
CA GLN A 51 -4.67 -8.91 11.38
C GLN A 51 -3.50 -7.93 11.11
N PRO A 52 -2.23 -8.22 11.50
CA PRO A 52 -1.13 -7.31 11.22
C PRO A 52 -0.87 -7.10 9.71
N VAL A 53 -1.06 -8.14 8.88
CA VAL A 53 -0.93 -7.99 7.42
C VAL A 53 -2.07 -7.18 6.85
N GLY A 54 -3.29 -7.40 7.33
CA GLY A 54 -4.45 -6.61 6.94
C GLY A 54 -4.26 -5.12 7.24
N GLU A 55 -3.87 -4.79 8.46
CA GLU A 55 -3.59 -3.41 8.90
C GLU A 55 -2.48 -2.77 8.06
N ARG A 56 -1.40 -3.50 7.79
CA ARG A 56 -0.30 -3.00 6.95
C ARG A 56 -0.75 -2.74 5.51
N LEU A 57 -1.53 -3.65 4.91
CA LEU A 57 -2.07 -3.46 3.56
C LEU A 57 -3.07 -2.30 3.48
N VAL A 58 -3.84 -2.05 4.54
CA VAL A 58 -4.72 -0.87 4.65
C VAL A 58 -3.88 0.40 4.73
N ALA A 59 -2.83 0.43 5.55
CA ALA A 59 -1.92 1.57 5.67
C ALA A 59 -1.20 1.90 4.34
N LEU A 60 -0.92 0.88 3.52
CA LEU A 60 -0.36 1.02 2.17
C LEU A 60 -1.39 1.42 1.09
N GLY A 61 -2.68 1.51 1.43
CA GLY A 61 -3.77 1.80 0.49
C GLY A 61 -4.12 0.65 -0.45
N LEU A 62 -3.54 -0.55 -0.24
CA LEU A 62 -3.77 -1.74 -1.07
C LEU A 62 -4.96 -2.59 -0.60
N ALA A 63 -5.40 -2.38 0.64
CA ALA A 63 -6.62 -2.94 1.21
C ALA A 63 -7.49 -1.82 1.82
N VAL A 64 -8.75 -2.17 2.12
CA VAL A 64 -9.72 -1.29 2.77
C VAL A 64 -10.49 -2.08 3.82
N GLU A 65 -10.75 -1.44 4.96
CA GLU A 65 -11.66 -1.98 5.96
C GLU A 65 -13.12 -1.86 5.47
N ARG A 66 -13.90 -2.91 5.68
CA ARG A 66 -15.33 -2.97 5.34
C ARG A 66 -16.10 -3.58 6.51
N HIS A 67 -17.42 -3.42 6.49
CA HIS A 67 -18.32 -4.00 7.50
C HIS A 67 -18.19 -5.53 7.63
N ASN A 68 -17.72 -6.22 6.59
CA ASN A 68 -17.53 -7.66 6.53
C ASN A 68 -16.04 -8.09 6.64
N GLY A 69 -15.16 -7.19 7.06
CA GLY A 69 -13.73 -7.43 7.21
C GLY A 69 -12.86 -6.66 6.23
N ILE A 70 -11.59 -7.03 6.13
CA ILE A 70 -10.63 -6.37 5.25
C ILE A 70 -10.75 -6.94 3.84
N GLY A 71 -10.91 -6.05 2.85
CA GLY A 71 -11.00 -6.41 1.44
C GLY A 71 -9.97 -5.66 0.60
N ILE A 72 -9.71 -6.17 -0.61
CA ILE A 72 -8.77 -5.51 -1.53
C ILE A 72 -9.30 -4.14 -1.99
N SER A 73 -8.41 -3.15 -2.08
CA SER A 73 -8.70 -1.85 -2.65
C SER A 73 -8.64 -1.92 -4.19
N ARG A 74 -9.07 -0.85 -4.87
CA ARG A 74 -8.88 -0.75 -6.32
C ARG A 74 -7.41 -0.81 -6.70
N GLN A 75 -6.56 -0.05 -6.01
CA GLN A 75 -5.12 0.01 -6.25
C GLN A 75 -4.46 -1.35 -6.01
N GLY A 76 -4.79 -2.03 -4.91
CA GLY A 76 -4.29 -3.38 -4.64
C GLY A 76 -4.71 -4.39 -5.71
N ARG A 77 -5.92 -4.25 -6.26
CA ARG A 77 -6.43 -5.09 -7.34
C ARG A 77 -5.69 -4.85 -8.66
N GLU A 78 -5.45 -3.60 -9.02
CA GLU A 78 -4.68 -3.26 -10.22
C GLU A 78 -3.23 -3.78 -10.12
N LEU A 79 -2.59 -3.63 -8.97
CA LEU A 79 -1.24 -4.13 -8.71
C LEU A 79 -1.15 -5.65 -8.88
N VAL A 80 -2.02 -6.41 -8.22
CA VAL A 80 -1.96 -7.88 -8.28
C VAL A 80 -2.36 -8.43 -9.65
N ILE A 81 -3.29 -7.79 -10.37
CA ILE A 81 -3.64 -8.18 -11.73
C ILE A 81 -2.43 -8.00 -12.66
N THR A 82 -1.75 -6.86 -12.59
CA THR A 82 -0.54 -6.59 -13.39
C THR A 82 0.49 -7.70 -13.21
N VAL A 83 0.78 -8.07 -11.96
CA VAL A 83 1.74 -9.13 -11.62
C VAL A 83 1.30 -10.49 -12.15
N LEU A 84 0.02 -10.86 -11.99
CA LEU A 84 -0.50 -12.15 -12.46
C LEU A 84 -0.50 -12.25 -13.99
N LEU A 85 -0.75 -11.15 -14.69
CA LEU A 85 -0.68 -11.10 -16.15
C LEU A 85 0.76 -11.21 -16.64
N SER A 86 1.69 -10.46 -16.06
CA SER A 86 3.12 -10.54 -16.40
C SER A 86 3.70 -11.94 -16.15
N ALA A 87 3.34 -12.57 -15.02
CA ALA A 87 3.73 -13.96 -14.75
C ALA A 87 3.20 -14.92 -15.83
N ARG A 88 1.97 -14.72 -16.30
CA ARG A 88 1.37 -15.54 -17.37
C ARG A 88 2.08 -15.33 -18.72
N GLU A 89 2.48 -14.11 -19.03
CA GLU A 89 3.18 -13.79 -20.29
C GLU A 89 4.57 -14.42 -20.32
N GLY A 90 5.32 -14.34 -19.22
CA GLY A 90 6.62 -15.01 -19.09
C GLY A 90 6.53 -16.53 -19.26
N THR A 91 5.41 -17.15 -18.84
CA THR A 91 5.18 -18.60 -19.04
C THR A 91 4.79 -18.98 -20.47
N ARG A 92 4.33 -18.04 -21.32
CA ARG A 92 3.94 -18.37 -22.71
C ARG A 92 5.07 -18.25 -23.71
N THR A 93 6.13 -17.51 -23.41
CA THR A 93 7.30 -17.38 -24.30
C THR A 93 8.16 -18.64 -24.40
N GLU A 94 7.93 -19.65 -23.56
CA GLU A 94 8.67 -20.92 -23.59
C GLU A 94 7.91 -22.08 -24.26
N HIS A 95 6.63 -21.91 -24.62
CA HIS A 95 5.80 -23.01 -25.12
C HIS A 95 5.55 -22.99 -26.64
N ASP A 96 6.07 -22.01 -27.37
CA ASP A 96 5.85 -21.82 -28.82
C ASP A 96 7.12 -22.13 -29.67
N ALA A 97 8.00 -22.98 -29.13
CA ALA A 97 9.20 -23.45 -29.82
C ALA A 97 9.34 -24.97 -29.70
N SER A 98 8.46 -25.74 -30.37
CA SER A 98 8.64 -27.17 -30.67
C SER A 98 7.83 -27.58 -31.89
#